data_AF-A0A350PD33-F1
#
_entry.id   AF-A0A350PD33-F1
#
_cell.length_a   1.000
_cell.length_b   1.000
_cell.length_c   1.000
_cell.angle_alpha   90.00
_cell.angle_beta   90.00
_cell.angle_gamma   90.00
#
_symmetry.space_group_name_H-M   'P 1'
#
loop_
_entity.id
_entity.type
_entity.pdbx_description
1 polymer ?
#
loop_
_entity_poly.entity_id
_entity_poly.type
_entity_poly.pdbx_seq_one_letter_code
_entity_poly.pdbx_strand_id
1 'polypeptide(L)' 'MICKSIHAEMDAISRVKNKEQLKGATIYVARKGRSDQVGMSLPCTMCQRALREHGLSKAVFTTEHDHGVIYFGGEE' A
#
# COMPACT_ATOMS: atom_id res chain seq x y z
N MET A 1 -7.74 -19.25 -5.40
CA MET A 1 -6.32 -18.95 -5.14
C MET A 1 -6.25 -18.33 -3.74
N ILE A 2 -5.93 -19.13 -2.73
CA ILE A 2 -5.90 -18.69 -1.32
C ILE A 2 -4.43 -18.55 -0.95
N CYS A 3 -3.88 -17.33 -1.01
CA CYS A 3 -2.56 -17.02 -0.48
C CYS A 3 -2.66 -17.01 1.06
N LYS A 4 -1.84 -17.84 1.75
CA LYS A 4 -1.85 -17.98 3.22
C LYS A 4 -1.49 -16.71 3.99
N SER A 5 -0.92 -15.71 3.33
CA SER A 5 -0.53 -14.44 3.92
C SER A 5 -1.26 -13.29 3.24
N ILE A 6 -1.97 -12.50 4.03
CA ILE A 6 -2.55 -11.23 3.59
C ILE A 6 -1.43 -10.19 3.61
N HIS A 7 -1.30 -9.41 2.54
CA HIS A 7 -0.38 -8.29 2.46
C HIS A 7 -0.83 -7.15 3.38
N ALA A 8 0.12 -6.37 3.91
CA ALA A 8 -0.17 -5.29 4.86
C ALA A 8 -1.15 -4.26 4.28
N GLU A 9 -1.07 -4.01 2.97
CA GLU A 9 -1.93 -3.09 2.24
C GLU A 9 -3.39 -3.56 2.23
N MET A 10 -3.61 -4.86 1.95
CA MET A 10 -4.95 -5.44 1.93
C MET A 10 -5.55 -5.56 3.33
N ASP A 11 -4.72 -5.90 4.33
CA ASP A 11 -5.15 -5.93 5.73
C ASP A 11 -5.56 -4.52 6.21
N ALA A 12 -4.75 -3.49 5.89
CA ALA A 12 -5.04 -2.10 6.21
C ALA A 12 -6.35 -1.63 5.59
N ILE A 13 -6.55 -1.87 4.28
CA ILE A 13 -7.81 -1.55 3.61
C ILE A 13 -8.96 -2.28 4.27
N SER A 14 -8.85 -3.58 4.52
CA SER A 14 -9.92 -4.42 5.07
C SER A 14 -10.46 -3.88 6.40
N ARG A 15 -9.59 -3.40 7.29
CA ARG A 15 -9.93 -2.87 8.61
C ARG A 15 -10.70 -1.55 8.60
N VAL A 16 -10.65 -0.79 7.50
CA VAL A 16 -11.40 0.45 7.38
C VAL A 16 -12.89 0.12 7.22
N LYS A 17 -13.71 0.55 8.19
CA LYS A 17 -15.17 0.28 8.21
C LYS A 17 -15.90 1.03 7.08
N ASN A 18 -15.57 2.31 6.89
CA ASN A 18 -16.15 3.12 5.82
C ASN A 18 -15.11 3.32 4.69
N LYS A 19 -15.28 2.59 3.59
CA LYS A 19 -14.36 2.63 2.44
C LYS A 19 -14.36 3.98 1.73
N GLU A 20 -15.38 4.81 1.88
CA GLU A 20 -15.42 6.14 1.26
C GLU A 20 -14.32 7.06 1.79
N GLN A 21 -13.87 6.84 3.03
CA GLN A 21 -12.75 7.59 3.62
C GLN A 21 -11.39 7.28 2.97
N LEU A 22 -11.31 6.20 2.18
CA LEU A 22 -10.09 5.85 1.44
C LEU A 22 -9.92 6.69 0.17
N LYS A 23 -10.99 7.34 -0.31
CA LYS A 23 -10.92 8.23 -1.47
C LYS A 23 -10.01 9.43 -1.15
N GLY A 24 -9.02 9.65 -2.00
CA GLY A 24 -8.00 10.69 -1.82
C GLY A 24 -6.95 10.38 -0.74
N ALA A 25 -7.07 9.24 -0.03
CA ALA A 25 -6.16 8.91 1.05
C ALA A 25 -4.77 8.53 0.53
N THR A 26 -3.78 8.67 1.42
CA THR A 26 -2.40 8.23 1.18
C THR A 26 -2.10 7.03 2.06
N ILE A 27 -1.55 5.97 1.47
CA ILE A 27 -1.04 4.82 2.22
C ILE A 27 0.47 4.89 2.38
N TYR A 28 0.97 4.56 3.56
CA TYR A 28 2.40 4.44 3.85
C TYR A 28 2.70 2.98 4.19
N VAL A 29 3.62 2.35 3.46
CA VAL A 29 3.96 0.94 3.61
C VAL A 29 5.44 0.83 3.92
N ALA A 30 5.80 0.36 5.11
CA ALA A 30 7.19 0.14 5.50
C ALA A 30 7.43 -1.33 5.82
N ARG A 31 8.60 -1.85 5.45
CA ARG A 31 9.05 -3.18 5.86
C ARG A 31 10.31 -3.03 6.69
N LYS A 32 10.25 -3.57 7.91
CA LYS A 32 11.39 -3.63 8.83
C LYS A 32 11.82 -5.09 9.00
N GLY A 33 13.07 -5.39 8.66
CA GLY A 33 13.67 -6.71 8.85
C GLY A 33 14.01 -6.98 10.32
N ARG A 34 14.39 -8.23 10.61
CA ARG A 34 14.80 -8.62 11.98
C ARG A 34 16.06 -7.91 12.49
N SER A 35 16.93 -7.48 11.58
CA SER A 35 18.17 -6.76 11.88
C SER A 35 17.99 -5.23 11.88
N ASP A 36 16.79 -4.73 12.11
CA ASP A 36 16.42 -3.30 12.01
C ASP A 36 16.55 -2.68 10.59
N GLN A 37 17.07 -3.43 9.63
CA GLN A 37 17.23 -2.97 8.24
C GLN A 37 15.88 -2.70 7.57
N VAL A 38 15.79 -1.56 6.89
CA VAL A 38 14.65 -1.19 6.05
C VAL A 38 14.69 -2.03 4.78
N GLY A 39 13.56 -2.63 4.43
CA GLY A 39 13.43 -3.46 3.24
C GLY A 39 12.49 -2.87 2.21
N MET A 40 12.59 -3.38 0.98
CA MET A 40 11.67 -3.06 -0.09
C MET A 40 10.24 -3.48 0.29
N SER A 41 9.34 -2.50 0.34
CA SER A 41 7.92 -2.68 0.68
C SER A 41 7.00 -2.25 -0.46
N LEU A 42 7.53 -2.23 -1.69
CA LEU A 42 6.76 -1.92 -2.89
C LEU A 42 5.49 -2.78 -2.96
N PRO A 43 4.30 -2.16 -2.99
CA PRO A 43 3.06 -2.90 -3.09
C PRO A 43 3.03 -3.75 -4.34
N CYS A 44 2.56 -4.99 -4.26
CA CYS A 44 2.44 -5.83 -5.45
C CYS A 44 1.35 -5.31 -6.40
N THR A 45 1.37 -5.72 -7.67
CA THR A 45 0.40 -5.27 -8.70
C THR A 45 -1.05 -5.44 -8.27
N MET A 46 -1.38 -6.53 -7.55
CA MET A 46 -2.73 -6.77 -7.03
C MET A 46 -3.12 -5.76 -5.95
N CYS A 47 -2.21 -5.46 -5.00
CA CYS A 47 -2.46 -4.47 -3.96
C CYS A 47 -2.57 -3.07 -4.57
N GLN A 48 -1.71 -2.72 -5.53
CA GLN A 48 -1.81 -1.45 -6.25
C GLN A 48 -3.17 -1.28 -6.95
N ARG A 49 -3.68 -2.34 -7.59
CA ARG A 49 -5.01 -2.31 -8.22
C ARG A 49 -6.12 -2.08 -7.18
N ALA A 50 -6.09 -2.83 -6.08
CA ALA A 50 -7.06 -2.65 -5.00
C ALA A 50 -7.02 -1.24 -4.39
N LEU A 51 -5.83 -0.68 -4.18
CA LEU A 51 -5.65 0.68 -3.67
C LEU A 51 -6.26 1.73 -4.62
N ARG A 52 -6.05 1.56 -5.93
CA ARG A 52 -6.66 2.41 -6.95
C ARG A 52 -8.18 2.26 -6.98
N GLU A 53 -8.71 1.04 -6.92
CA GLU A 53 -10.16 0.77 -6.91
C GLU A 53 -10.86 1.38 -5.68
N HIS A 54 -10.16 1.45 -4.54
CA HIS A 54 -10.64 2.13 -3.34
C HIS A 54 -10.43 3.66 -3.36
N GLY A 55 -9.86 4.20 -4.43
CA GLY A 55 -9.74 5.64 -4.67
C GLY A 55 -8.57 6.31 -3.95
N LEU A 56 -7.54 5.57 -3.54
CA LEU A 56 -6.37 6.20 -2.92
C LEU A 56 -5.64 7.11 -3.92
N SER A 57 -5.12 8.23 -3.45
CA SER A 57 -4.38 9.19 -4.29
C SER A 57 -2.94 8.74 -4.53
N LYS A 58 -2.25 8.25 -3.49
CA LYS A 58 -0.86 7.82 -3.58
C LYS A 58 -0.47 6.75 -2.55
N ALA A 59 0.54 5.97 -2.86
CA ALA A 59 1.24 5.07 -1.95
C ALA A 59 2.70 5.49 -1.79
N VAL A 60 3.15 5.59 -0.54
CA VAL A 60 4.55 5.79 -0.19
C VAL A 60 5.08 4.46 0.36
N PHE A 61 6.21 4.01 -0.13
CA PHE A 61 6.82 2.74 0.30
C PHE A 61 8.32 2.91 0.57
N THR A 62 8.88 2.05 1.41
CA THR A 62 10.31 2.05 1.73
C THR A 62 11.10 1.24 0.70
N THR A 63 12.30 1.71 0.38
CA THR A 63 13.34 0.96 -0.34
C THR A 63 14.50 0.67 0.63
N GLU A 64 15.53 -0.04 0.18
CA GLU A 64 16.69 -0.35 1.04
C GLU A 64 17.47 0.90 1.47
N HIS A 65 17.39 1.99 0.69
CA HIS A 65 18.19 3.20 0.90
C HIS A 65 17.36 4.47 1.10
N ASP A 66 16.08 4.50 0.69
CA ASP A 66 15.21 5.67 0.79
C ASP A 66 13.71 5.27 0.73
N HIS A 67 12.86 6.04 0.05
CA HIS A 67 11.43 5.81 -0.11
C HIS A 67 11.00 6.09 -1.55
N GLY A 68 10.05 5.31 -2.05
CA GLY A 68 9.41 5.51 -3.34
C GLY A 68 7.99 5.99 -3.16
N VAL A 69 7.46 6.67 -4.18
CA VAL A 69 6.07 7.13 -4.22
C VAL A 69 5.43 6.68 -5.52
N ILE A 70 4.25 6.08 -5.42
CA ILE A 70 3.37 5.79 -6.55
C ILE A 70 2.14 6.68 -6.42
N TYR A 71 1.82 7.40 -7.49
CA TYR A 71 0.58 8.13 -7.61
C TYR A 71 -0.42 7.26 -8.37
N PHE A 72 -1.63 7.12 -7.83
CA PHE A 72 -2.72 6.37 -8.47
C PHE A 72 -3.75 7.28 -9.12
N GLY A 73 -3.55 8.60 -9.06
CA GLY A 73 -4.35 9.60 -9.77
C GLY A 73 -4.20 9.46 -11.27
N GLY A 74 -5.20 8.82 -11.90
CA GLY A 74 -5.59 9.13 -13.26
C GLY A 74 -6.34 10.45 -13.25
N GLU A 75 -6.06 11.26 -14.25
CA GLU A 75 -6.64 12.57 -14.55
C GLU A 75 -8.17 12.55 -14.40
N GLU A 76 -8.72 13.51 -13.67
CA GLU A 76 -10.12 13.93 -13.82
C GLU A 76 -10.26 14.81 -15.06
#